data_AF-A0AAF6BWF9-F1
#
_entry.id   AF-A0AAF6BWF9-F1
#
_cell.length_a   1.000
_cell.length_b   1.000
_cell.length_c   1.000
_cell.angle_alpha   90.00
_cell.angle_beta   90.00
_cell.angle_gamma   90.00
#
_symmetry.space_group_name_H-M   'P 1'
#
loop_
_entity.id
_entity.type
_entity.pdbx_description
1 polymer ?
#
loop_
_entity_poly.entity_id
_entity_poly.type
_entity_poly.pdbx_seq_one_letter_code
_entity_poly.pdbx_strand_id
1 'polypeptide(L)'
;MDEVPELNTYVLEAVLKVVRSIPELHDAEAECSNLTKCQEEVTDALVAWRSKQSDIHARNLDLQQQVALAERQLITAKMDGSCGEALERLKEELALLQGREKQMRTDIKDLDDCLEAIEEQLLSIKMQKETLEKPEGDEAFLKNELSLFLNVSSILPDLAEPKFSGTYVDKQKGVKTFKFSSKTMSQFEIGQAAWELMK
;
A
#
# COMPACT_ATOMS: atom_id res chain seq x y z
N MET A 1 42.22 4.39 -32.73
CA MET A 1 40.80 4.26 -33.09
C MET A 1 40.50 2.81 -32.92
N ASP A 2 39.83 2.43 -31.82
CA ASP A 2 39.15 1.14 -31.76
C ASP A 2 37.92 1.36 -30.89
N GLU A 3 36.80 1.49 -31.61
CA GLU A 3 35.45 1.62 -31.11
C GLU A 3 35.03 0.31 -30.44
N VAL A 4 34.77 0.32 -29.12
CA VAL A 4 33.58 -0.37 -28.56
C VAL A 4 33.13 0.38 -27.28
N PRO A 5 32.40 1.50 -27.38
CA PRO A 5 31.91 2.20 -26.19
C PRO A 5 30.56 1.67 -25.67
N GLU A 6 29.78 0.93 -26.46
CA GLU A 6 28.33 0.84 -26.25
C GLU A 6 27.87 -0.27 -25.29
N LEU A 7 28.62 -1.38 -25.16
CA LEU A 7 28.27 -2.47 -24.22
C LEU A 7 28.65 -2.14 -22.76
N ASN A 8 29.70 -1.34 -22.59
CA ASN A 8 30.19 -0.88 -21.29
C ASN A 8 29.23 0.14 -20.65
N THR A 9 28.52 0.93 -21.47
CA THR A 9 27.44 1.82 -21.02
C THR A 9 26.21 1.08 -20.50
N TYR A 10 25.82 -0.04 -21.12
CA TYR A 10 24.61 -0.77 -20.71
C TYR A 10 24.75 -1.44 -19.34
N VAL A 11 25.94 -1.98 -19.05
CA VAL A 11 26.25 -2.63 -17.76
C VAL A 11 26.50 -1.59 -16.68
N LEU A 12 27.18 -0.49 -17.02
CA LEU A 12 27.31 0.66 -16.12
C LEU A 12 25.93 1.29 -15.85
N GLU A 13 25.01 1.32 -16.83
CA GLU A 13 23.62 1.73 -16.64
C GLU A 13 22.85 0.77 -15.75
N ALA A 14 23.03 -0.56 -15.88
CA ALA A 14 22.37 -1.53 -15.01
C ALA A 14 22.87 -1.41 -13.55
N VAL A 15 24.17 -1.25 -13.34
CA VAL A 15 24.75 -1.04 -11.99
C VAL A 15 24.37 0.32 -11.44
N LEU A 16 24.40 1.39 -12.24
CA LEU A 16 23.91 2.71 -11.84
C LEU A 16 22.41 2.72 -11.60
N LYS A 17 21.63 1.89 -12.31
CA LYS A 17 20.21 1.72 -12.08
C LYS A 17 20.00 1.08 -10.71
N VAL A 18 20.66 -0.04 -10.40
CA VAL A 18 20.61 -0.67 -9.08
C VAL A 18 21.09 0.28 -7.97
N VAL A 19 22.18 1.02 -8.18
CA VAL A 19 22.70 1.98 -7.18
C VAL A 19 21.81 3.22 -7.03
N ARG A 20 21.16 3.70 -8.09
CA ARG A 20 20.13 4.76 -8.02
C ARG A 20 18.83 4.26 -7.42
N SER A 21 18.56 2.96 -7.52
CA SER A 21 17.43 2.29 -6.89
C SER A 21 17.64 2.02 -5.40
N ILE A 22 18.86 2.12 -4.86
CA ILE A 22 19.09 2.00 -3.39
C ILE A 22 18.40 3.15 -2.62
N PRO A 23 18.48 4.42 -3.04
CA PRO A 23 17.60 5.47 -2.55
C PRO A 23 16.11 5.17 -2.76
N GLU A 24 15.71 4.69 -3.94
CA GLU A 24 14.32 4.32 -4.25
C GLU A 24 13.80 3.18 -3.34
N LEU A 25 14.68 2.28 -2.89
CA LEU A 25 14.39 1.19 -1.94
C LEU A 25 14.32 1.67 -0.49
N HIS A 26 15.19 2.59 -0.09
CA HIS A 26 15.08 3.26 1.22
C HIS A 26 13.80 4.10 1.29
N ASP A 27 13.44 4.75 0.19
CA ASP A 27 12.17 5.45 0.01
C ASP A 27 10.99 4.46 0.04
N ALA A 28 11.11 3.24 -0.52
CA ALA A 28 10.07 2.22 -0.48
C ALA A 28 9.83 1.63 0.94
N GLU A 29 10.87 1.34 1.73
CA GLU A 29 10.73 0.95 3.14
C GLU A 29 10.07 2.08 3.97
N ALA A 30 10.51 3.32 3.76
CA ALA A 30 9.94 4.48 4.41
C ALA A 30 8.48 4.73 3.98
N GLU A 31 8.17 4.57 2.69
CA GLU A 31 6.82 4.64 2.14
C GLU A 31 5.92 3.53 2.70
N CYS A 32 6.42 2.31 2.83
CA CYS A 32 5.67 1.20 3.42
C CYS A 32 5.40 1.42 4.92
N SER A 33 6.36 1.98 5.66
CA SER A 33 6.17 2.39 7.05
C SER A 33 5.15 3.53 7.16
N ASN A 34 5.19 4.51 6.26
CA ASN A 34 4.24 5.62 6.22
C ASN A 34 2.82 5.14 5.85
N LEU A 35 2.69 4.22 4.89
CA LEU A 35 1.42 3.60 4.51
C LEU A 35 0.86 2.76 5.64
N THR A 36 1.69 2.06 6.41
CA THR A 36 1.26 1.31 7.60
C THR A 36 0.68 2.25 8.67
N LYS A 37 1.39 3.35 8.95
CA LYS A 37 0.90 4.37 9.90
C LYS A 37 -0.41 5.01 9.42
N CYS A 38 -0.49 5.36 8.13
CA CYS A 38 -1.70 5.89 7.52
C CYS A 38 -2.87 4.89 7.58
N GLN A 39 -2.61 3.61 7.33
CA GLN A 39 -3.60 2.54 7.44
C GLN A 39 -4.16 2.43 8.87
N GLU A 40 -3.29 2.49 9.90
CA GLU A 40 -3.69 2.47 11.31
C GLU A 40 -4.55 3.69 11.66
N GLU A 41 -4.09 4.90 11.33
CA GLU A 41 -4.83 6.15 11.59
C GLU A 41 -6.22 6.16 10.92
N VAL A 42 -6.31 5.72 9.67
CA VAL A 42 -7.60 5.62 8.94
C VAL A 42 -8.50 4.54 9.55
N THR A 43 -7.93 3.42 9.99
CA THR A 43 -8.69 2.33 10.64
C THR A 43 -9.28 2.79 11.98
N ASP A 44 -8.48 3.45 12.81
CA ASP A 44 -8.93 4.00 14.10
C ASP A 44 -10.02 5.05 13.89
N ALA A 45 -9.84 5.92 12.90
CA ALA A 45 -10.84 6.92 12.52
C ALA A 45 -12.16 6.25 12.11
N LEU A 46 -12.12 5.21 11.26
CA LEU A 46 -13.30 4.45 10.83
C LEU A 46 -14.04 3.80 12.00
N VAL A 47 -13.31 3.20 12.95
CA VAL A 47 -13.92 2.59 14.15
C VAL A 47 -14.65 3.64 14.99
N ALA A 48 -13.99 4.78 15.26
CA ALA A 48 -14.60 5.87 16.00
C ALA A 48 -15.84 6.44 15.28
N TRP A 49 -15.80 6.47 13.95
CA TRP A 49 -16.89 6.98 13.13
C TRP A 49 -18.10 6.04 13.09
N ARG A 50 -17.88 4.73 12.92
CA ARG A 50 -18.96 3.73 13.00
C ARG A 50 -19.67 3.75 14.34
N SER A 51 -18.94 3.99 15.44
CA SER A 51 -19.55 4.20 16.75
C SER A 51 -20.49 5.42 16.75
N LYS A 52 -20.05 6.56 16.20
CA LYS A 52 -20.88 7.78 16.13
C LYS A 52 -22.07 7.62 15.19
N GLN A 53 -21.91 6.88 14.08
CA GLN A 53 -22.99 6.59 13.14
C GLN A 53 -24.14 5.85 13.83
N SER A 54 -23.83 4.89 14.70
CA SER A 54 -24.83 4.20 15.52
C SER A 54 -25.61 5.16 16.41
N ASP A 55 -24.94 6.11 17.06
CA ASP A 55 -25.58 7.14 17.90
C ASP A 55 -26.50 8.06 17.08
N ILE A 56 -26.06 8.45 15.88
CA ILE A 56 -26.84 9.31 14.97
C ILE A 56 -28.10 8.57 14.48
N HIS A 57 -27.98 7.30 14.10
CA HIS A 57 -29.13 6.47 13.74
C HIS A 57 -30.10 6.30 14.90
N ALA A 58 -29.61 6.08 16.12
CA ALA A 58 -30.46 5.98 17.31
C ALA A 58 -31.26 7.28 17.54
N ARG A 59 -30.63 8.44 17.37
CA ARG A 59 -31.30 9.76 17.46
C ARG A 59 -32.30 9.98 16.33
N ASN A 60 -32.02 9.52 15.11
CA ASN A 60 -32.96 9.60 14.00
C ASN A 60 -34.21 8.75 14.28
N LEU A 61 -34.03 7.54 14.81
CA LEU A 61 -35.13 6.68 15.20
C LEU A 61 -36.02 7.33 16.27
N ASP A 62 -35.42 7.98 17.27
CA ASP A 62 -36.16 8.74 18.29
C ASP A 62 -36.96 9.90 17.67
N LEU A 63 -36.35 10.67 16.76
CA LEU A 63 -37.04 11.72 15.99
C LEU A 63 -38.23 11.18 15.19
N GLN A 64 -38.09 10.03 14.53
CA GLN A 64 -39.18 9.39 13.80
C GLN A 64 -40.32 8.96 14.73
N GLN A 65 -40.00 8.47 15.93
CA GLN A 65 -41.01 8.13 16.94
C GLN A 65 -41.75 9.38 17.43
N GLN A 66 -41.05 10.49 17.65
CA GLN A 66 -41.66 11.77 18.02
C GLN A 66 -42.60 12.30 16.93
N VAL A 67 -42.19 12.23 15.66
CA VAL A 67 -43.05 12.58 14.52
C VAL A 67 -44.32 11.71 14.51
N ALA A 68 -44.18 10.38 14.62
CA ALA A 68 -45.32 9.47 14.63
C ALA A 68 -46.28 9.72 15.82
N LEU A 69 -45.74 10.10 16.98
CA LEU A 69 -46.53 10.47 18.14
C LEU A 69 -47.30 11.77 17.91
N ALA A 70 -46.64 12.81 17.39
CA ALA A 70 -47.27 14.09 17.05
C ALA A 70 -48.36 13.93 15.97
N GLU A 71 -48.15 13.06 14.98
CA GLU A 71 -49.17 12.72 13.97
C GLU A 71 -50.41 12.10 14.59
N ARG A 72 -50.23 11.15 15.53
CA ARG A 72 -51.34 10.53 16.26
C ARG A 72 -52.09 11.56 17.11
N GLN A 73 -51.36 12.41 17.83
CA GLN A 73 -51.97 13.48 18.63
C GLN A 73 -52.78 14.45 17.77
N LEU A 74 -52.29 14.78 16.56
CA LEU A 74 -53.01 15.62 15.61
C LEU A 74 -54.31 14.97 15.14
N ILE A 75 -54.30 13.67 14.86
CA ILE A 75 -55.49 12.92 14.46
C ILE A 75 -56.52 12.91 15.59
N THR A 76 -56.09 12.59 16.81
CA THR A 76 -56.96 12.56 18.00
C THR A 76 -57.56 13.94 18.28
N ALA A 77 -56.75 15.01 18.28
CA ALA A 77 -57.23 16.38 18.50
C ALA A 77 -58.27 16.84 17.45
N LYS A 78 -58.13 16.38 16.19
CA LYS A 78 -59.13 16.63 15.14
C LYS A 78 -60.44 15.87 15.39
N MET A 79 -60.38 14.64 15.90
CA MET A 79 -61.58 13.84 16.20
C MET A 79 -62.32 14.36 17.44
N ASP A 80 -61.60 14.84 18.44
CA ASP A 80 -62.16 15.32 19.71
C ASP A 80 -62.70 16.76 19.63
N GLY A 81 -62.61 17.42 18.47
CA GLY A 81 -63.11 18.79 18.28
C GLY A 81 -62.32 19.85 19.07
N SER A 82 -61.01 19.64 19.25
CA SER A 82 -60.14 20.60 19.96
C SER A 82 -60.16 21.99 19.32
N CYS A 83 -59.94 23.03 20.13
CA CYS A 83 -59.88 24.41 19.65
C CYS A 83 -58.87 24.60 18.51
N GLY A 84 -59.26 25.40 17.51
CA GLY A 84 -58.44 25.66 16.31
C GLY A 84 -57.03 26.15 16.62
N GLU A 85 -56.84 26.97 17.66
CA GLU A 85 -55.52 27.46 18.06
C GLU A 85 -54.59 26.33 18.56
N ALA A 86 -55.11 25.36 19.31
CA ALA A 86 -54.33 24.21 19.77
C ALA A 86 -53.98 23.28 18.60
N LEU A 87 -54.90 23.14 17.63
CA LEU A 87 -54.66 22.39 16.40
C LEU A 87 -53.59 23.03 15.52
N GLU A 88 -53.58 24.36 15.36
CA GLU A 88 -52.55 25.04 14.58
C GLU A 88 -51.17 24.92 15.23
N ARG A 89 -51.05 25.09 16.55
CA ARG A 89 -49.77 24.86 17.26
C ARG A 89 -49.23 23.45 17.03
N LEU A 90 -50.10 22.44 17.07
CA LEU A 90 -49.70 21.04 16.92
C LEU A 90 -49.31 20.70 15.47
N LYS A 91 -49.90 21.39 14.47
CA LYS A 91 -49.47 21.31 13.07
C LYS A 91 -48.10 21.98 12.87
N GLU A 92 -47.87 23.13 13.47
CA GLU A 92 -46.58 23.83 13.40
C GLU A 92 -45.46 22.99 14.03
N GLU A 93 -45.70 22.40 15.20
CA GLU A 93 -44.76 21.51 15.87
C GLU A 93 -44.46 20.26 15.03
N LEU A 94 -45.49 19.64 14.45
CA LEU A 94 -45.32 18.51 13.54
C LEU A 94 -44.48 18.88 12.32
N ALA A 95 -44.76 20.03 11.69
CA ALA A 95 -43.99 20.51 10.53
C ALA A 95 -42.52 20.73 10.88
N LEU A 96 -42.23 21.26 12.09
CA LEU A 96 -40.88 21.47 12.58
C LEU A 96 -40.15 20.15 12.82
N LEU A 97 -40.82 19.17 13.46
CA LEU A 97 -40.26 17.83 13.69
C LEU A 97 -39.99 17.09 12.38
N GLN A 98 -40.92 17.14 11.42
CA GLN A 98 -40.75 16.55 10.09
C GLN A 98 -39.59 17.21 9.32
N GLY A 99 -39.44 18.53 9.43
CA GLY A 99 -38.30 19.25 8.85
C GLY A 99 -36.97 18.78 9.43
N ARG A 100 -36.91 18.62 10.76
CA ARG A 100 -35.72 18.15 11.47
C ARG A 100 -35.38 16.69 11.15
N GLU A 101 -36.38 15.82 11.07
CA GLU A 101 -36.20 14.41 10.68
C GLU A 101 -35.66 14.30 9.25
N LYS A 102 -36.22 15.07 8.32
CA LYS A 102 -35.76 15.11 6.93
C LYS A 102 -34.31 15.60 6.82
N GLN A 103 -33.95 16.65 7.55
CA GLN A 103 -32.56 17.14 7.59
C GLN A 103 -31.62 16.10 8.18
N MET A 104 -31.98 15.46 9.30
CA MET A 104 -31.15 14.42 9.89
C MET A 104 -30.96 13.24 8.92
N ARG A 105 -31.98 12.90 8.13
CA ARG A 105 -31.91 11.84 7.13
C ARG A 105 -30.97 12.20 5.97
N THR A 106 -30.97 13.46 5.52
CA THR A 106 -30.01 13.91 4.50
C THR A 106 -28.58 13.92 5.06
N ASP A 107 -28.39 14.41 6.28
CA ASP A 107 -27.07 14.44 6.93
C ASP A 107 -26.51 13.01 7.07
N ILE A 108 -27.33 12.06 7.51
CA ILE A 108 -26.95 10.63 7.58
C ILE A 108 -26.49 10.11 6.22
N LYS A 109 -27.19 10.46 5.15
CA LYS A 109 -26.83 9.98 3.81
C LYS A 109 -25.48 10.55 3.37
N ASP A 110 -25.27 11.85 3.53
CA ASP A 110 -24.01 12.51 3.18
C ASP A 110 -22.84 11.93 3.99
N LEU A 111 -23.11 11.57 5.25
CA LEU A 111 -22.18 10.91 6.15
C LEU A 111 -21.84 9.47 5.70
N ASP A 112 -22.83 8.70 5.26
CA ASP A 112 -22.64 7.34 4.73
C ASP A 112 -21.83 7.35 3.42
N ASP A 113 -22.13 8.28 2.51
CA ASP A 113 -21.38 8.46 1.25
C ASP A 113 -19.90 8.81 1.54
N CYS A 114 -19.63 9.63 2.56
CA CYS A 114 -18.27 9.96 3.00
C CYS A 114 -17.55 8.73 3.61
N LEU A 115 -18.26 7.89 4.36
CA LEU A 115 -17.68 6.65 4.90
C LEU A 115 -17.28 5.67 3.80
N GLU A 116 -18.13 5.48 2.80
CA GLU A 116 -17.84 4.62 1.65
C GLU A 116 -16.55 5.07 0.95
N ALA A 117 -16.39 6.37 0.70
CA ALA A 117 -15.17 6.92 0.11
C ALA A 117 -13.91 6.66 0.96
N ILE A 118 -14.00 6.75 2.29
CA ILE A 118 -12.87 6.46 3.20
C ILE A 118 -12.52 4.96 3.17
N GLU A 119 -13.53 4.08 3.12
CA GLU A 119 -13.33 2.64 3.02
C GLU A 119 -12.66 2.25 1.68
N GLU A 120 -13.04 2.89 0.57
CA GLU A 120 -12.37 2.74 -0.73
C GLU A 120 -10.91 3.18 -0.66
N GLN A 121 -10.61 4.32 -0.01
CA GLN A 121 -9.24 4.76 0.18
C GLN A 121 -8.42 3.79 1.03
N LEU A 122 -9.01 3.22 2.09
CA LEU A 122 -8.35 2.20 2.89
C LEU A 122 -8.02 0.95 2.07
N LEU A 123 -8.92 0.52 1.19
CA LEU A 123 -8.67 -0.59 0.27
C LEU A 123 -7.51 -0.27 -0.68
N SER A 124 -7.48 0.95 -1.23
CA SER A 124 -6.39 1.41 -2.09
C SER A 124 -5.03 1.39 -1.37
N ILE A 125 -4.97 1.90 -0.13
CA ILE A 125 -3.76 1.89 0.71
C ILE A 125 -3.29 0.46 0.97
N LYS A 126 -4.21 -0.46 1.30
CA LYS A 126 -3.89 -1.88 1.51
C LYS A 126 -3.32 -2.53 0.24
N MET A 127 -3.91 -2.25 -0.92
CA MET A 127 -3.42 -2.78 -2.20
C MET A 127 -2.03 -2.22 -2.58
N GLN A 128 -1.80 -0.93 -2.34
CA GLN A 128 -0.49 -0.31 -2.54
C GLN A 128 0.56 -0.94 -1.63
N LYS A 129 0.23 -1.13 -0.36
CA LYS A 129 1.08 -1.82 0.61
C LYS A 129 1.38 -3.26 0.18
N GLU A 130 0.38 -4.06 -0.19
CA GLU A 130 0.58 -5.42 -0.70
C GLU A 130 1.47 -5.47 -1.96
N THR A 131 1.40 -4.42 -2.80
CA THR A 131 2.24 -4.31 -4.00
C THR A 131 3.69 -3.98 -3.64
N LEU A 132 3.91 -3.15 -2.62
CA LEU A 132 5.24 -2.83 -2.08
C LEU A 132 5.83 -4.00 -1.26
N GLU A 133 4.97 -4.82 -0.64
CA GLU A 133 5.38 -6.03 0.11
C GLU A 133 5.64 -7.26 -0.80
N LYS A 134 5.31 -7.22 -2.10
CA LYS A 134 5.72 -8.27 -3.06
C LYS A 134 7.26 -8.29 -3.21
N PRO A 135 7.86 -9.49 -3.27
CA PRO A 135 8.84 -9.87 -2.28
C PRO A 135 10.21 -9.26 -2.54
N GLU A 136 10.51 -8.25 -1.71
CA GLU A 136 11.83 -8.03 -1.13
C GLU A 136 12.50 -9.36 -0.67
N GLY A 137 11.70 -10.39 -0.36
CA GLY A 137 12.15 -11.75 -0.05
C GLY A 137 12.84 -12.52 -1.18
N ASP A 138 12.43 -12.36 -2.45
CA ASP A 138 13.13 -13.00 -3.57
C ASP A 138 14.44 -12.28 -3.86
N GLU A 139 14.47 -10.95 -3.73
CA GLU A 139 15.69 -10.16 -3.90
C GLU A 139 16.67 -10.36 -2.74
N ALA A 140 16.19 -10.42 -1.50
CA ALA A 140 17.01 -10.75 -0.33
C ALA A 140 17.51 -12.19 -0.36
N PHE A 141 16.70 -13.14 -0.86
CA PHE A 141 17.12 -14.51 -1.11
C PHE A 141 18.23 -14.57 -2.17
N LEU A 142 18.01 -13.96 -3.34
CA LEU A 142 19.04 -13.88 -4.39
C LEU A 142 20.30 -13.16 -3.91
N LYS A 143 20.16 -12.08 -3.13
CA LYS A 143 21.29 -11.32 -2.57
C LYS A 143 22.07 -12.14 -1.55
N ASN A 144 21.39 -12.90 -0.68
CA ASN A 144 22.04 -13.81 0.25
C ASN A 144 22.74 -14.95 -0.48
N GLU A 145 22.10 -15.54 -1.51
CA GLU A 145 22.68 -16.60 -2.32
C GLU A 145 23.92 -16.11 -3.09
N LEU A 146 23.85 -14.96 -3.75
CA LEU A 146 24.99 -14.33 -4.42
C LEU A 146 26.11 -13.94 -3.44
N SER A 147 25.76 -13.49 -2.23
CA SER A 147 26.74 -13.17 -1.18
C SER A 147 27.44 -14.43 -0.65
N LEU A 148 26.72 -15.54 -0.51
CA LEU A 148 27.30 -16.84 -0.17
C LEU A 148 28.28 -17.31 -1.26
N PHE A 149 27.89 -17.22 -2.53
CA PHE A 149 28.77 -17.56 -3.65
C PHE A 149 30.03 -16.70 -3.67
N LEU A 150 29.91 -15.38 -3.45
CA LEU A 150 31.07 -14.49 -3.38
C LEU A 150 31.95 -14.80 -2.17
N ASN A 151 31.39 -15.14 -1.01
CA ASN A 151 32.16 -15.48 0.19
C ASN A 151 32.92 -16.81 0.04
N VAL A 152 32.31 -17.79 -0.60
CA VAL A 152 32.92 -19.11 -0.80
C VAL A 152 33.96 -19.06 -1.91
N SER A 153 33.64 -18.38 -3.02
CA SER A 153 34.49 -18.41 -4.21
C SER A 153 35.47 -17.25 -4.31
N SER A 154 35.19 -16.12 -3.63
CA SER A 154 35.87 -14.84 -3.86
C SER A 154 35.89 -14.41 -5.34
N ILE A 155 34.97 -14.94 -6.15
CA ILE A 155 34.82 -14.65 -7.57
C ILE A 155 33.60 -13.74 -7.75
N LEU A 156 33.81 -12.60 -8.40
CA LEU A 156 32.79 -11.71 -8.91
C LEU A 156 32.69 -11.92 -10.44
N PRO A 157 31.67 -12.65 -10.94
CA PRO A 157 31.53 -12.88 -12.37
C PRO A 157 31.19 -11.57 -13.10
N ASP A 158 31.76 -11.40 -14.29
CA ASP A 158 31.42 -10.33 -15.21
C ASP A 158 30.16 -10.74 -15.99
N LEU A 159 29.03 -10.15 -15.58
CA LEU A 159 27.71 -10.41 -16.15
C LEU A 159 27.51 -9.73 -17.51
N ALA A 160 28.43 -8.87 -17.94
CA ALA A 160 28.40 -8.23 -19.25
C ALA A 160 28.78 -9.19 -20.38
N GLU A 161 29.59 -10.20 -20.07
CA GLU A 161 30.16 -11.08 -21.07
C GLU A 161 29.40 -12.43 -21.13
N PRO A 162 29.02 -12.91 -22.33
CA PRO A 162 28.40 -14.24 -22.49
C PRO A 162 29.39 -15.39 -22.23
N LYS A 163 30.63 -15.07 -21.88
CA LYS A 163 31.72 -16.01 -21.56
C LYS A 163 31.97 -15.94 -20.06
N PHE A 164 32.25 -17.08 -19.44
CA PHE A 164 32.56 -17.14 -18.01
C PHE A 164 33.84 -16.36 -17.73
N SER A 165 33.69 -15.13 -17.29
CA SER A 165 34.75 -14.17 -17.02
C SER A 165 34.38 -13.41 -15.75
N GLY A 166 35.33 -12.70 -15.17
CA GLY A 166 35.10 -12.04 -13.90
C GLY A 166 36.38 -11.70 -13.19
N THR A 167 36.22 -11.37 -11.92
CA THR A 167 37.27 -10.87 -11.06
C THR A 167 37.36 -11.73 -9.81
N TYR A 168 38.52 -12.33 -9.57
CA TYR A 168 38.85 -12.99 -8.31
C TYR A 168 39.48 -11.99 -7.35
N VAL A 169 38.95 -11.92 -6.12
CA VAL A 169 39.36 -10.96 -5.09
C VAL A 169 40.02 -11.71 -3.93
N ASP A 170 41.34 -11.76 -3.94
CA ASP A 170 42.13 -12.38 -2.86
C ASP A 170 42.54 -11.31 -1.83
N LYS A 171 42.19 -11.53 -0.55
CA LYS A 171 42.54 -10.62 0.56
C LYS A 171 44.06 -10.47 0.77
N GLN A 172 44.87 -11.40 0.27
CA GLN A 172 46.33 -11.40 0.38
C GLN A 172 47.04 -11.11 -0.95
N LYS A 173 46.48 -11.57 -2.09
CA LYS A 173 47.14 -11.49 -3.41
C LYS A 173 46.58 -10.43 -4.35
N GLY A 174 45.55 -9.68 -3.93
CA GLY A 174 44.94 -8.61 -4.72
C GLY A 174 43.89 -9.10 -5.73
N VAL A 175 43.50 -8.21 -6.63
CA VAL A 175 42.38 -8.40 -7.57
C VAL A 175 42.91 -8.94 -8.90
N LYS A 176 42.38 -10.08 -9.37
CA LYS A 176 42.76 -10.71 -10.65
C LYS A 176 41.56 -10.88 -11.56
N THR A 177 41.65 -10.43 -12.80
CA THR A 177 40.62 -10.70 -13.81
C THR A 177 40.90 -12.03 -14.53
N PHE A 178 39.83 -12.77 -14.83
CA PHE A 178 39.89 -14.02 -15.60
C PHE A 178 38.87 -14.00 -16.72
N LYS A 179 39.14 -14.77 -17.78
CA LYS A 179 38.23 -14.91 -18.92
C LYS A 179 38.38 -16.30 -19.52
N PHE A 180 37.38 -17.14 -19.29
CA PHE A 180 37.29 -18.50 -19.81
C PHE A 180 36.38 -18.53 -21.03
N SER A 181 36.83 -19.20 -22.08
CA SER A 181 36.08 -19.28 -23.33
C SER A 181 35.47 -20.67 -23.50
N SER A 182 34.14 -20.71 -23.56
CA SER A 182 33.34 -21.92 -23.85
C SER A 182 33.55 -22.48 -25.25
N LYS A 183 34.27 -21.76 -26.13
CA LYS A 183 34.66 -22.23 -27.46
C LYS A 183 35.94 -23.07 -27.45
N THR A 184 36.77 -22.92 -26.42
CA THR A 184 38.11 -23.53 -26.34
C THR A 184 38.24 -24.48 -25.15
N MET A 185 37.37 -24.35 -24.16
CA MET A 185 37.35 -25.19 -22.96
C MET A 185 35.96 -25.77 -22.76
N SER A 186 35.90 -27.04 -22.40
CA SER A 186 34.69 -27.72 -21.95
C SER A 186 34.22 -27.16 -20.61
N GLN A 187 32.94 -27.36 -20.26
CA GLN A 187 32.40 -26.93 -18.96
C GLN A 187 33.19 -27.52 -17.78
N PHE A 188 33.70 -28.75 -17.91
CA PHE A 188 34.55 -29.38 -16.90
C PHE A 188 35.90 -28.66 -16.74
N GLU A 189 36.57 -28.34 -17.86
CA GLU A 189 37.85 -27.61 -17.84
C GLU A 189 37.69 -26.18 -17.30
N ILE A 190 36.58 -25.51 -17.64
CA ILE A 190 36.24 -24.20 -17.10
C ILE A 190 36.01 -24.28 -15.59
N GLY A 191 35.25 -25.28 -15.14
CA GLY A 191 35.01 -25.52 -13.71
C GLY A 191 36.31 -25.80 -12.97
N GLN A 192 37.15 -26.68 -13.48
CA GLN A 192 38.45 -26.99 -12.88
C GLN A 192 39.36 -25.77 -12.82
N ALA A 193 39.46 -25.00 -13.91
CA ALA A 193 40.26 -23.78 -13.95
C ALA A 193 39.75 -22.71 -12.97
N ALA A 194 38.43 -22.59 -12.80
CA ALA A 194 37.83 -21.72 -11.78
C ALA A 194 38.17 -22.20 -10.35
N TRP A 195 38.16 -23.51 -10.10
CA TRP A 195 38.56 -24.08 -8.81
C TRP A 195 40.05 -23.91 -8.50
N GLU A 196 40.93 -23.94 -9.49
CA GLU A 196 42.35 -23.64 -9.31
C GLU A 196 42.61 -22.16 -8.94
N LEU A 197 41.71 -21.23 -9.30
CA LEU A 197 41.84 -19.82 -8.88
C LEU A 197 41.61 -19.63 -7.38
N MET A 198 40.85 -20.54 -6.74
CA MET A 198 40.47 -20.48 -5.33
C MET A 198 41.45 -21.21 -4.40
N LYS A 199 42.49 -21.85 -4.95
CA LYS A 199 43.56 -22.52 -4.19
C LYS A 199 44.72 -21.57 -3.87
#